data_AF-A0A7S3X854-F1
#
_entry.id   AF-A0A7S3X854-F1
#
_cell.length_a   1.000
_cell.length_b   1.000
_cell.length_c   1.000
_cell.angle_alpha   90.00
_cell.angle_beta   90.00
_cell.angle_gamma   90.00
#
_symmetry.space_group_name_H-M   'P 1'
#
loop_
_entity.id
_entity.type
_entity.pdbx_description
1 polymer ?
#
loop_
_entity_poly.entity_id
_entity_poly.type
_entity_poly.pdbx_seq_one_letter_code
_entity_poly.pdbx_strand_id
1 'polypeptide(L)'
;MIAHLALQNMNMFDQIDGVEKLPDDFKLVVYTSYRSLDDTVCLELCEGLRDMNKKLGINNFELVVRLSNRGDARWDKSFILQEIAKYKPDQIKKMWVCGPPVMNENFDKTLSNLVKEKVLNQSQFEVF
;
A
#
# COMPACT_ATOMS: atom_id res chain seq x y z
N MET A 1 -2.01 0.76 -11.58
CA MET A 1 -2.91 0.67 -10.42
C MET A 1 -3.45 2.03 -9.96
N ILE A 2 -2.63 3.00 -9.55
CA ILE A 2 -3.11 4.33 -9.10
C ILE A 2 -4.03 5.02 -10.12
N ALA A 3 -3.59 5.12 -11.38
CA ALA A 3 -4.40 5.71 -12.46
C ALA A 3 -5.73 4.98 -12.69
N HIS A 4 -5.72 3.64 -12.55
CA HIS A 4 -6.91 2.80 -12.68
C HIS A 4 -7.92 3.12 -11.56
N LEU A 5 -7.48 3.20 -10.30
CA LEU A 5 -8.34 3.64 -9.20
C LEU A 5 -8.90 5.05 -9.43
N ALA A 6 -8.06 5.97 -9.90
CA ALA A 6 -8.48 7.34 -10.14
C ALA A 6 -9.60 7.42 -11.19
N LEU A 7 -9.42 6.73 -12.33
CA LEU A 7 -10.39 6.66 -13.40
C LEU A 7 -11.72 6.01 -12.95
N GLN A 8 -11.66 4.96 -12.13
CA GLN A 8 -12.86 4.30 -11.60
C GLN A 8 -13.64 5.23 -10.67
N ASN A 9 -12.94 5.92 -9.76
CA ASN A 9 -13.55 6.85 -8.82
C ASN A 9 -14.17 8.08 -9.50
N MET A 10 -13.67 8.46 -10.69
CA MET A 10 -14.24 9.53 -11.51
C MET A 10 -15.39 9.06 -12.43
N ASN A 11 -15.78 7.78 -12.37
CA ASN A 11 -16.74 7.16 -13.31
C ASN A 11 -16.32 7.33 -14.79
N MET A 12 -15.02 7.35 -15.06
CA MET A 12 -14.47 7.49 -16.43
C MET A 12 -14.11 6.14 -17.06
N PHE A 13 -14.42 5.02 -16.39
CA PHE A 13 -14.07 3.68 -16.85
C PHE A 13 -14.79 3.25 -18.13
N ASP A 14 -16.04 3.67 -18.29
CA ASP A 14 -16.85 3.31 -19.44
C ASP A 14 -16.35 3.98 -20.74
N GLN A 15 -15.30 4.80 -20.65
CA GLN A 15 -14.65 5.48 -21.78
C GLN A 15 -13.35 4.78 -22.23
N ILE A 16 -12.95 3.68 -21.58
CA ILE A 16 -11.69 2.97 -21.86
C ILE A 16 -11.97 1.50 -22.16
N ASP A 17 -11.91 1.14 -23.44
CA ASP A 17 -12.12 -0.23 -23.91
C ASP A 17 -11.09 -1.21 -23.32
N GLY A 18 -11.56 -2.40 -22.92
CA GLY A 18 -10.72 -3.52 -22.51
C GLY A 18 -10.16 -3.45 -21.08
N VAL A 19 -10.65 -2.52 -20.25
CA VAL A 19 -10.22 -2.40 -18.85
C VAL A 19 -11.33 -2.87 -17.91
N GLU A 20 -11.08 -3.95 -17.17
CA GLU A 20 -12.01 -4.47 -16.16
C GLU A 20 -12.07 -3.56 -14.93
N LYS A 21 -13.26 -3.34 -14.37
CA LYS A 21 -13.43 -2.59 -13.12
C LYS A 21 -12.87 -3.39 -11.94
N LEU A 22 -12.26 -2.71 -10.99
CA LEU A 22 -11.92 -3.29 -9.70
C LEU A 22 -13.20 -3.60 -8.91
N PRO A 23 -13.20 -4.67 -8.10
CA PRO A 23 -14.30 -4.98 -7.19
C PRO A 23 -14.68 -3.80 -6.29
N ASP A 24 -15.95 -3.70 -5.93
CA ASP A 24 -16.46 -2.59 -5.09
C ASP A 24 -15.83 -2.55 -3.69
N ASP A 25 -15.39 -3.70 -3.18
CA ASP A 25 -14.72 -3.85 -1.88
C ASP A 25 -13.19 -3.74 -1.96
N PHE A 26 -12.65 -3.45 -3.15
CA PHE A 26 -11.22 -3.29 -3.33
C PHE A 26 -10.69 -2.08 -2.57
N LYS A 27 -9.63 -2.27 -1.79
CA LYS A 27 -8.87 -1.19 -1.15
C LYS A 27 -7.38 -1.36 -1.42
N LEU A 28 -6.74 -0.29 -1.86
CA LEU A 28 -5.29 -0.21 -2.00
C LEU A 28 -4.70 0.67 -0.90
N VAL A 29 -3.74 0.12 -0.15
CA VAL A 29 -2.97 0.86 0.85
C VAL A 29 -1.53 0.95 0.36
N VAL A 30 -1.04 2.16 0.17
CA VAL A 30 0.30 2.44 -0.35
C VAL A 30 1.16 2.99 0.76
N TYR A 31 2.25 2.28 1.06
CA TYR A 31 3.31 2.75 1.95
C TYR A 31 4.48 3.22 1.10
N THR A 32 4.90 4.47 1.24
CA THR A 32 6.08 5.01 0.56
C THR A 32 7.03 5.65 1.55
N SER A 33 8.34 5.48 1.31
CA SER A 33 9.38 6.09 2.12
C SER A 33 10.36 6.83 1.24
N TYR A 34 10.63 8.08 1.59
CA TYR A 34 11.60 8.93 0.92
C TYR A 34 12.60 9.51 1.91
N ARG A 35 13.69 10.10 1.42
CA ARG A 35 14.61 10.84 2.27
C ARG A 35 14.03 12.19 2.66
N SER A 36 13.53 12.93 1.69
CA SER A 36 12.86 14.23 1.84
C SER A 36 11.70 14.34 0.85
N LEU A 37 10.97 15.46 0.87
CA LEU A 37 9.92 15.71 -0.13
C LEU A 37 10.49 15.93 -1.54
N ASP A 38 11.69 16.51 -1.63
CA ASP A 38 12.36 16.79 -2.90
C ASP A 38 12.80 15.50 -3.62
N ASP A 39 12.96 14.41 -2.87
CA ASP A 39 13.31 13.09 -3.40
C ASP A 39 12.07 12.27 -3.81
N THR A 40 10.87 12.85 -3.70
CA THR A 40 9.65 12.10 -3.98
C THR A 40 9.43 11.90 -5.47
N VAL A 41 8.96 10.71 -5.82
CA VAL A 41 8.54 10.39 -7.17
C VAL A 41 7.08 9.95 -7.11
N CYS A 42 6.23 10.61 -7.91
CA CYS A 42 4.79 10.38 -8.01
C CYS A 42 4.00 10.56 -6.69
N LEU A 43 4.59 11.18 -5.64
CA LEU A 43 3.88 11.39 -4.38
C LEU A 43 2.65 12.29 -4.58
N GLU A 44 2.80 13.38 -5.34
CA GLU A 44 1.71 14.31 -5.65
C GLU A 44 0.52 13.62 -6.33
N LEU A 45 0.77 12.62 -7.20
CA LEU A 45 -0.28 11.84 -7.83
C LEU A 45 -1.05 11.00 -6.80
N CYS A 46 -0.35 10.34 -5.89
CA CYS A 46 -0.95 9.58 -4.82
C CYS A 46 -1.73 10.48 -3.85
N GLU A 47 -1.20 11.65 -3.52
CA GLU A 47 -1.89 12.64 -2.69
C GLU A 47 -3.14 13.19 -3.37
N GLY A 48 -3.08 13.45 -4.68
CA GLY A 48 -4.23 13.82 -5.49
C GLY A 48 -5.35 12.78 -5.44
N LEU A 49 -5.01 11.48 -5.54
CA LEU A 49 -5.98 10.39 -5.40
C LEU A 49 -6.58 10.33 -3.98
N ARG A 50 -5.75 10.44 -2.93
CA ARG A 50 -6.22 10.50 -1.53
C ARG A 50 -7.19 11.66 -1.32
N ASP A 51 -6.86 12.84 -1.81
CA ASP A 51 -7.67 14.05 -1.62
C ASP A 51 -8.97 13.99 -2.42
N MET A 52 -8.95 13.41 -3.62
CA MET A 52 -10.14 13.10 -4.40
C MET A 52 -11.07 12.14 -3.66
N ASN A 53 -10.53 11.04 -3.14
CA ASN A 53 -11.28 10.07 -2.35
C ASN A 53 -11.96 10.71 -1.15
N LYS A 54 -11.24 11.58 -0.43
CA LYS A 54 -11.80 12.34 0.69
C LYS A 54 -12.96 13.24 0.26
N LYS A 55 -12.85 13.91 -0.89
CA LYS A 55 -13.92 14.77 -1.45
C LYS A 55 -15.15 13.97 -1.88
N LEU A 56 -14.96 12.77 -2.43
CA LEU A 56 -16.03 11.90 -2.92
C LEU A 56 -16.62 10.99 -1.83
N GLY A 57 -16.04 10.96 -0.62
CA GLY A 57 -16.45 10.04 0.44
C GLY A 57 -16.11 8.57 0.16
N ILE A 58 -15.11 8.31 -0.68
CA ILE A 58 -14.67 6.97 -1.10
C ILE A 58 -13.49 6.53 -0.24
N ASN A 59 -13.48 5.28 0.23
CA ASN A 59 -12.45 4.72 1.12
C ASN A 59 -11.66 3.54 0.50
N ASN A 60 -11.42 3.57 -0.82
CA ASN A 60 -10.70 2.52 -1.54
C ASN A 60 -9.19 2.79 -1.73
N PHE A 61 -8.68 3.89 -1.18
CA PHE A 61 -7.27 4.25 -1.27
C PHE A 61 -6.78 4.89 0.03
N GLU A 62 -5.62 4.45 0.51
CA GLU A 62 -4.92 4.99 1.66
C GLU A 62 -3.44 5.16 1.34
N LEU A 63 -2.86 6.28 1.77
CA LEU A 63 -1.47 6.62 1.53
C LEU A 63 -0.77 6.89 2.87
N VAL A 64 0.26 6.10 3.15
CA VAL A 64 1.13 6.25 4.32
C VAL A 64 2.52 6.66 3.83
N VAL A 65 2.93 7.89 4.15
CA VAL A 65 4.21 8.46 3.74
C VAL A 65 5.15 8.50 4.92
N ARG A 66 6.39 8.09 4.69
CA ARG A 66 7.50 8.21 5.64
C ARG A 66 8.61 9.07 5.05
N LEU A 67 9.08 10.07 5.79
CA LEU A 67 10.23 10.89 5.42
C LEU A 67 11.38 10.68 6.41
N SER A 68 12.50 10.15 5.93
CA SER A 68 13.60 9.75 6.82
C SER A 68 14.26 10.92 7.53
N ASN A 69 14.25 12.11 6.92
CA ASN A 69 14.81 13.33 7.51
C ASN A 69 13.93 13.99 8.57
N ARG A 70 12.66 13.56 8.73
CA ARG A 70 11.73 14.07 9.75
C ARG A 70 11.76 13.30 11.07
N GLY A 71 12.59 12.24 11.13
CA GLY A 71 12.64 11.35 12.30
C GLY A 71 11.51 10.33 12.34
N ASP A 72 10.76 10.16 11.25
CA ASP A 72 9.68 9.17 11.17
C ASP A 72 10.22 7.76 11.43
N ALA A 73 9.45 7.00 12.21
CA ALA A 73 9.80 5.64 12.63
C ALA A 73 10.19 4.77 11.42
N ARG A 74 11.22 3.95 11.59
CA ARG A 74 11.63 3.00 10.56
C ARG A 74 10.57 1.89 10.43
N TRP A 75 10.48 1.31 9.25
CA TRP A 75 9.66 0.10 9.03
C TRP A 75 10.40 -1.13 9.55
N ASP A 76 10.55 -1.18 10.87
CA ASP A 76 11.10 -2.32 11.57
C ASP A 76 10.02 -3.39 11.84
N LYS A 77 10.41 -4.48 12.51
CA LYS A 77 9.50 -5.56 12.88
C LYS A 77 8.26 -5.04 13.64
N SER A 78 8.43 -4.09 14.55
CA SER A 78 7.32 -3.58 15.36
C SER A 78 6.32 -2.81 14.51
N PHE A 79 6.81 -1.96 13.60
CA PHE A 79 5.97 -1.28 12.62
C PHE A 79 5.19 -2.27 11.76
N ILE A 80 5.88 -3.27 11.19
CA ILE A 80 5.25 -4.27 10.31
C ILE A 80 4.12 -5.01 11.03
N LEU A 81 4.36 -5.45 12.27
CA LEU A 81 3.35 -6.13 13.08
C LEU A 81 2.15 -5.23 13.40
N GLN A 82 2.39 -3.97 13.73
CA GLN A 82 1.33 -2.99 14.01
C GLN A 82 0.46 -2.72 12.78
N GLU A 83 1.07 -2.54 11.61
CA GLU A 83 0.33 -2.28 10.37
C GLU A 83 -0.51 -3.49 9.94
N ILE A 84 0.05 -4.70 10.05
CA ILE A 84 -0.69 -5.93 9.73
C ILE A 84 -1.86 -6.15 10.69
N ALA A 85 -1.68 -5.86 11.98
CA ALA A 85 -2.72 -6.01 13.00
C ALA A 85 -3.96 -5.12 12.80
N LYS A 86 -3.88 -4.09 11.94
CA LYS A 86 -5.04 -3.24 11.57
C LYS A 86 -6.05 -3.99 10.72
N TYR A 87 -5.66 -5.10 10.10
CA TYR A 87 -6.47 -5.86 9.15
C TYR A 87 -6.70 -7.28 9.65
N LYS A 88 -7.87 -7.84 9.33
CA LYS A 88 -8.06 -9.28 9.48
C LYS A 88 -7.26 -10.01 8.38
N PRO A 89 -6.70 -11.20 8.67
CA PRO A 89 -5.93 -11.96 7.69
C PRO A 89 -6.59 -12.16 6.32
N ASP A 90 -7.91 -12.34 6.29
CA ASP A 90 -8.71 -12.55 5.08
C ASP A 90 -8.93 -11.29 4.23
N GLN A 91 -8.72 -10.11 4.83
CA GLN A 91 -8.79 -8.81 4.12
C GLN A 91 -7.51 -8.51 3.35
N ILE A 92 -6.36 -9.05 3.76
CA ILE A 92 -5.09 -8.83 3.07
C ILE A 92 -5.01 -9.79 1.88
N LYS A 93 -5.41 -9.36 0.67
CA LYS A 93 -5.31 -10.25 -0.50
C LYS A 93 -3.88 -10.43 -0.99
N LYS A 94 -3.10 -9.35 -1.02
CA LYS A 94 -1.73 -9.35 -1.50
C LYS A 94 -0.95 -8.16 -0.95
N MET A 95 0.32 -8.35 -0.68
CA MET A 95 1.30 -7.34 -0.30
C MET A 95 2.50 -7.45 -1.23
N TRP A 96 3.01 -6.30 -1.65
CA TRP A 96 4.24 -6.20 -2.44
C TRP A 96 5.21 -5.29 -1.71
N VAL A 97 6.42 -5.79 -1.46
CA VAL A 97 7.45 -5.06 -0.73
C VAL A 97 8.64 -4.88 -1.66
N CYS A 98 8.99 -3.62 -1.94
CA CYS A 98 10.14 -3.27 -2.74
C CYS A 98 10.89 -2.11 -2.06
N GLY A 99 12.21 -2.24 -1.95
CA GLY A 99 13.06 -1.22 -1.37
C GLY A 99 14.49 -1.72 -1.11
N PRO A 100 15.24 -1.08 -0.20
CA PRO A 100 16.63 -1.45 0.08
C PRO A 100 16.75 -2.87 0.67
N PRO A 101 17.87 -3.60 0.41
CA PRO A 101 18.04 -4.98 0.86
C PRO A 101 17.77 -5.22 2.35
N VAL A 102 18.24 -4.32 3.22
CA VAL A 102 18.04 -4.43 4.68
C VAL A 102 16.56 -4.33 5.06
N MET A 103 15.79 -3.50 4.36
CA MET A 103 14.34 -3.39 4.58
C MET A 103 13.66 -4.68 4.13
N ASN A 104 13.98 -5.16 2.93
CA ASN A 104 13.38 -6.36 2.36
C ASN A 104 13.66 -7.58 3.23
N GLU A 105 14.88 -7.73 3.75
CA GLU A 105 15.24 -8.80 4.69
C GLU A 105 14.41 -8.74 5.99
N ASN A 106 14.15 -7.54 6.53
CA ASN A 106 13.29 -7.38 7.70
C ASN A 106 11.84 -7.76 7.42
N PHE A 107 11.31 -7.37 6.25
CA PHE A 107 9.97 -7.78 5.82
C PHE A 107 9.90 -9.28 5.61
N ASP A 108 10.83 -9.88 4.86
CA ASP A 108 10.86 -11.31 4.59
C ASP A 108 10.89 -12.13 5.87
N LYS A 109 11.79 -11.79 6.82
CA LYS A 109 11.86 -12.44 8.13
C LYS A 109 10.57 -12.29 8.93
N THR A 110 9.99 -11.09 8.96
CA THR A 110 8.80 -10.81 9.76
C THR A 110 7.57 -11.51 9.19
N LEU A 111 7.33 -11.38 7.88
CA LEU A 111 6.20 -11.99 7.18
C LEU A 111 6.29 -13.52 7.19
N SER A 112 7.49 -14.08 6.99
CA SER A 112 7.70 -15.54 7.08
C SER A 112 7.39 -16.10 8.47
N ASN A 113 7.66 -15.34 9.55
CA ASN A 113 7.28 -15.76 10.89
C ASN A 113 5.76 -15.72 11.08
N LEU A 114 5.06 -14.71 10.53
CA LEU A 114 3.60 -14.65 10.55
C LEU A 114 2.95 -15.80 9.77
N VAL A 115 3.61 -16.33 8.73
CA VAL A 115 3.17 -17.56 8.07
C VAL A 115 3.30 -18.78 8.99
N LYS A 116 4.41 -18.93 9.71
CA LYS A 116 4.60 -20.02 10.68
C LYS A 116 3.56 -19.95 11.80
N GLU A 117 3.18 -18.75 12.21
CA GLU A 117 2.15 -18.48 13.21
C GLU A 117 0.72 -18.61 12.67
N LYS A 118 0.55 -18.93 11.38
CA LYS A 118 -0.75 -19.04 10.68
C LYS A 118 -1.57 -17.75 10.68
N VAL A 119 -0.92 -16.60 10.82
CA VAL A 119 -1.53 -15.27 10.69
C VAL A 119 -1.64 -14.88 9.22
N LEU A 120 -0.68 -15.29 8.39
CA LEU A 120 -0.66 -15.06 6.94
C LEU A 120 -0.41 -16.37 6.19
N ASN A 121 -0.67 -16.33 4.89
CA ASN A 121 -0.32 -17.35 3.91
C ASN A 121 0.84 -16.85 3.04
N GLN A 122 1.71 -17.75 2.60
CA GLN A 122 2.85 -17.39 1.73
C GLN A 122 2.43 -16.68 0.45
N SER A 123 1.26 -17.02 -0.11
CA SER A 123 0.73 -16.39 -1.33
C SER A 123 0.35 -14.92 -1.15
N GLN A 124 0.18 -14.46 0.09
CA GLN A 124 -0.28 -13.09 0.40
C GLN A 124 0.83 -12.05 0.32
N PHE A 125 2.09 -12.42 0.11
CA PHE A 125 3.16 -11.42 -0.03
C PHE A 125 4.24 -11.82 -1.02
N GLU A 126 4.90 -10.80 -1.57
CA GLU A 126 6.12 -10.89 -2.37
C GLU A 126 7.08 -9.79 -1.91
N VAL A 127 8.34 -10.18 -1.69
CA VAL A 127 9.43 -9.27 -1.35
C VAL A 127 10.44 -9.34 -2.50
N PHE A 128 10.77 -8.19 -3.09
CA PHE A 128 11.63 -8.06 -4.27
C PHE A 128 13.07 -7.70 -3.92
#